data_AF-A0A5C8DUS2-F1
#
_entry.id   AF-A0A5C8DUS2-F1
#
_cell.length_a   1.000
_cell.length_b   1.000
_cell.length_c   1.000
_cell.angle_alpha   90.00
_cell.angle_beta   90.00
_cell.angle_gamma   90.00
#
_symmetry.space_group_name_H-M   'P 1'
#
loop_
_entity.id
_entity.type
_entity.pdbx_description
1 polymer ?
#
loop_
_entity_poly.entity_id
_entity_poly.type
_entity_poly.pdbx_seq_one_letter_code
_entity_poly.pdbx_strand_id
1 'polypeptide(L)'
;MKKIFLNLIPILVLIVSCSKDDKPNPTPAPATLTGISPADGIKGTEVTITGNNFGTNPSAVQVYFNGKEAVVTSVNNTQIKAGIPARAFTGKVTVRVAGTTLEGPVFTYIISDVQVSTFAGSTIGYNDATGTAAQFNTPAAVAFAADGTMYVADRANHKIRTISPQGIVNTLVGSVAGYADGAGANAKFNVPIGLVVGTDGNIYVSDLSNNKIRKVTPQGVVTTLAGSTEGSADGTGANANFSMPFGITTGPDGSLYVADLGNNRIRKITLGGNVTTFAGSVSGDIDNVGTQARFRAPSGIVYGIDGNLYVADNQNHKIRKIQPDGKVTTLAGSGIQGNADGVAGAAQFRFPHSITMSADGYLYVSDLYNHRIRKISPDNGLVKTLAGEFPGFMDGDAEEALFNEPNGLAVSPDGTIYVADFNNHKIRKITQE
;
A
#
# COMPACT_ATOMS: atom_id res chain seq x y z
N MET A 1 -55.60 -61.02 74.61
CA MET A 1 -56.67 -60.04 74.28
C MET A 1 -56.03 -58.66 74.19
N LYS A 2 -56.35 -57.92 73.10
CA LYS A 2 -56.38 -56.44 72.92
C LYS A 2 -55.99 -55.62 74.18
N LYS A 3 -55.19 -54.56 74.19
CA LYS A 3 -55.01 -53.38 73.30
C LYS A 3 -54.17 -52.39 74.16
N ILE A 4 -53.19 -51.61 73.71
CA ILE A 4 -53.31 -50.24 73.17
C ILE A 4 -51.89 -49.65 73.09
N PHE A 5 -51.65 -48.91 72.01
CA PHE A 5 -50.48 -48.09 71.72
C PHE A 5 -50.37 -46.87 72.64
N LEU A 6 -49.15 -46.52 73.06
CA LEU A 6 -48.80 -45.15 73.45
C LEU A 6 -47.46 -44.78 72.82
N ASN A 7 -47.51 -43.86 71.85
CA ASN A 7 -46.36 -43.29 71.16
C ASN A 7 -45.60 -42.35 72.10
N LEU A 8 -44.33 -42.67 72.39
CA LEU A 8 -43.34 -41.71 72.90
C LEU A 8 -42.29 -41.48 71.81
N ILE A 9 -42.19 -40.23 71.37
CA ILE A 9 -41.21 -39.74 70.39
C ILE A 9 -39.91 -39.40 71.13
N PRO A 10 -38.74 -39.95 70.75
CA PRO A 10 -37.47 -39.31 71.02
C PRO A 10 -37.04 -38.51 69.78
N ILE A 11 -36.87 -37.20 69.96
CA ILE A 11 -36.25 -36.30 69.00
C ILE A 11 -34.77 -36.67 68.88
N LEU A 12 -34.37 -37.24 67.74
CA LEU A 12 -32.96 -37.44 67.38
C LEU A 12 -32.57 -36.34 66.38
N VAL A 13 -31.75 -35.41 66.85
CA VAL A 13 -31.19 -34.33 66.03
C VAL A 13 -30.16 -34.93 65.06
N LEU A 14 -30.51 -35.01 63.77
CA LEU A 14 -29.58 -35.34 62.69
C LEU A 14 -28.73 -34.10 62.38
N ILE A 15 -27.51 -34.08 62.91
CA ILE A 15 -26.45 -33.17 62.45
C ILE A 15 -25.91 -33.74 61.14
N VAL A 16 -26.40 -33.24 60.01
CA VAL A 16 -25.78 -33.48 58.71
C VAL A 16 -24.54 -32.59 58.64
N SER A 17 -23.38 -33.15 58.96
CA SER A 17 -22.10 -32.56 58.59
C SER A 17 -21.89 -32.79 57.09
N CYS A 18 -22.19 -31.78 56.28
CA CYS A 18 -21.69 -31.73 54.91
C CYS A 18 -20.19 -31.38 54.96
N SER A 19 -19.29 -32.37 54.94
CA SER A 19 -17.92 -32.12 54.51
C SER A 19 -17.96 -31.86 53.01
N LYS A 20 -18.08 -30.60 52.61
CA LYS A 20 -17.65 -30.18 51.28
C LYS A 20 -16.15 -30.38 51.22
N ASP A 21 -15.72 -31.51 50.67
CA ASP A 21 -14.39 -31.64 50.08
C ASP A 21 -14.38 -30.80 48.79
N ASP A 22 -14.52 -29.48 48.92
CA ASP A 22 -14.11 -28.53 47.90
C ASP A 22 -12.58 -28.50 47.94
N LYS A 23 -11.95 -29.57 47.43
CA LYS A 23 -10.56 -29.45 46.98
C LYS A 23 -10.58 -28.32 45.96
N PRO A 24 -9.81 -27.23 46.14
CA PRO A 24 -9.69 -26.22 45.10
C PRO A 24 -9.33 -26.96 43.82
N ASN A 25 -10.15 -26.79 42.78
CA ASN A 25 -9.84 -27.37 41.48
C ASN A 25 -8.38 -26.98 41.17
N PRO A 26 -7.46 -27.94 40.93
CA PRO A 26 -6.05 -27.63 40.83
C PRO A 26 -5.90 -26.51 39.80
N THR A 27 -5.29 -25.40 40.22
CA THR A 27 -5.08 -24.25 39.36
C THR A 27 -4.42 -24.77 38.08
N PRO A 28 -5.02 -24.56 36.90
CA PRO A 28 -4.46 -25.07 35.65
C PRO A 28 -3.00 -24.64 35.55
N ALA A 29 -2.12 -25.60 35.23
CA ALA A 29 -0.71 -25.30 35.08
C ALA A 29 -0.55 -24.19 34.00
N PRO A 30 0.33 -23.21 34.24
CA PRO A 30 0.49 -22.10 33.31
C PRO A 30 0.95 -22.61 31.94
N ALA A 31 0.57 -21.90 30.89
CA ALA A 31 1.03 -22.20 29.55
C ALA A 31 2.54 -21.94 29.44
N THR A 32 3.23 -22.80 28.69
CA THR A 32 4.68 -22.67 28.45
C THR A 32 4.95 -22.74 26.97
N LEU A 33 5.91 -21.96 26.48
CA LEU A 33 6.40 -22.01 25.10
C LEU A 33 7.85 -22.50 25.14
N THR A 34 8.13 -23.65 24.52
CA THR A 34 9.43 -24.32 24.60
C THR A 34 10.23 -24.28 23.30
N GLY A 35 9.57 -24.20 22.15
CA GLY A 35 10.28 -24.20 20.87
C GLY A 35 9.41 -23.88 19.66
N ILE A 36 10.07 -23.83 18.51
CA ILE A 36 9.46 -23.62 17.19
C ILE A 36 10.23 -24.45 16.15
N SER A 37 9.52 -25.05 15.20
CA SER A 37 10.13 -25.80 14.10
C SER A 37 9.33 -25.63 12.80
N PRO A 38 9.96 -25.31 11.66
CA PRO A 38 11.38 -24.90 11.55
C PRO A 38 11.68 -23.61 12.35
N ALA A 39 12.95 -23.38 12.67
CA ALA A 39 13.38 -22.16 13.39
C ALA A 39 13.64 -20.97 12.44
N ASP A 40 13.55 -21.24 11.14
CA ASP A 40 13.69 -20.29 10.05
C ASP A 40 12.69 -20.61 8.92
N GLY A 41 12.44 -19.65 8.04
CA GLY A 41 11.53 -19.83 6.91
C GLY A 41 11.05 -18.53 6.29
N ILE A 42 10.52 -18.64 5.08
CA ILE A 42 9.87 -17.56 4.31
C ILE A 42 8.40 -17.39 4.72
N LYS A 43 7.77 -16.27 4.34
CA LYS A 43 6.32 -16.03 4.46
C LYS A 43 5.50 -17.27 4.10
N GLY A 44 4.42 -17.52 4.84
CA GLY A 44 3.46 -18.58 4.55
C GLY A 44 3.93 -20.00 4.91
N THR A 45 5.22 -20.22 5.20
CA THR A 45 5.69 -21.50 5.75
C THR A 45 4.93 -21.79 7.05
N GLU A 46 4.36 -22.99 7.15
CA GLU A 46 3.73 -23.45 8.39
C GLU A 46 4.81 -23.84 9.40
N VAL A 47 4.80 -23.22 10.58
CA VAL A 47 5.63 -23.60 11.72
C VAL A 47 4.81 -24.39 12.74
N THR A 48 5.50 -25.21 13.51
CA THR A 48 4.98 -25.85 14.73
C THR A 48 5.65 -25.23 15.94
N ILE A 49 4.89 -24.50 16.75
CA ILE A 49 5.30 -23.97 18.05
C ILE A 49 4.98 -25.03 19.11
N THR A 50 5.97 -25.41 19.91
CA THR A 50 5.84 -26.44 20.93
C THR A 50 5.80 -25.84 22.33
N GLY A 51 5.07 -26.49 23.22
CA GLY A 51 4.91 -26.05 24.60
C GLY A 51 3.93 -26.92 25.38
N ASN A 52 3.25 -26.33 26.36
CA ASN A 52 2.24 -27.00 27.18
C ASN A 52 1.10 -26.03 27.53
N ASN A 53 -0.08 -26.60 27.79
CA ASN A 53 -1.29 -25.91 28.25
C ASN A 53 -1.78 -24.82 27.28
N PHE A 54 -1.62 -25.02 25.97
CA PHE A 54 -2.19 -24.11 24.96
C PHE A 54 -3.71 -24.26 24.78
N GLY A 55 -4.30 -25.33 25.31
CA GLY A 55 -5.70 -25.67 25.09
C GLY A 55 -5.95 -26.30 23.72
N THR A 56 -7.20 -26.27 23.25
CA THR A 56 -7.62 -26.93 21.99
C THR A 56 -8.47 -26.03 21.10
N ASN A 57 -8.67 -24.77 21.48
CA ASN A 57 -9.47 -23.81 20.73
C ASN A 57 -8.54 -22.82 20.01
N PRO A 58 -8.37 -22.92 18.68
CA PRO A 58 -7.54 -21.99 17.91
C PRO A 58 -7.94 -20.52 18.08
N SER A 59 -9.23 -20.22 18.23
CA SER A 59 -9.72 -18.84 18.40
C SER A 59 -9.35 -18.22 19.76
N ALA A 60 -8.83 -19.01 20.70
CA ALA A 60 -8.36 -18.55 22.01
C ALA A 60 -6.83 -18.32 22.06
N VAL A 61 -6.13 -18.54 20.95
CA VAL A 61 -4.68 -18.43 20.84
C VAL A 61 -4.32 -17.42 19.75
N GLN A 62 -3.42 -16.49 20.05
CA GLN A 62 -2.83 -15.58 19.08
C GLN A 62 -1.32 -15.80 19.03
N VAL A 63 -0.76 -15.83 17.82
CA VAL A 63 0.68 -16.00 17.61
C VAL A 63 1.20 -14.74 16.93
N TYR A 64 2.34 -14.23 17.37
CA TYR A 64 3.00 -13.10 16.74
C TYR A 64 4.47 -13.40 16.46
N PHE A 65 4.93 -13.04 15.27
CA PHE A 65 6.35 -13.02 14.90
C PHE A 65 6.82 -11.59 14.87
N ASN A 66 7.72 -11.21 15.77
CA ASN A 66 8.24 -9.85 15.88
C ASN A 66 7.12 -8.77 15.89
N GLY A 67 6.03 -9.08 16.60
CA GLY A 67 4.84 -8.21 16.71
C GLY A 67 3.83 -8.30 15.56
N LYS A 68 4.09 -9.07 14.48
CA LYS A 68 3.12 -9.34 13.40
C LYS A 68 2.29 -10.57 13.70
N GLU A 69 0.97 -10.42 13.71
CA GLU A 69 0.04 -11.53 13.99
C GLU A 69 0.07 -12.57 12.87
N ALA A 70 0.18 -13.83 13.24
CA ALA A 70 0.19 -14.99 12.36
C ALA A 70 -1.19 -15.65 12.33
N VAL A 71 -1.53 -16.27 11.20
CA VAL A 71 -2.74 -17.08 11.10
C VAL A 71 -2.49 -18.43 11.77
N VAL A 72 -3.22 -18.72 12.84
CA VAL A 72 -3.20 -20.00 13.53
C VAL A 72 -4.03 -21.02 12.76
N THR A 73 -3.41 -22.11 12.30
CA THR A 73 -4.07 -23.17 11.52
C THR A 73 -4.59 -24.30 12.40
N SER A 74 -3.92 -24.61 13.51
CA SER A 74 -4.42 -25.56 14.51
C SER A 74 -3.77 -25.38 15.88
N VAL A 75 -4.47 -25.85 16.92
CA VAL A 75 -3.98 -25.83 18.31
C VAL A 75 -4.35 -27.14 18.98
N ASN A 76 -3.40 -27.73 19.69
CA ASN A 76 -3.63 -28.73 20.72
C ASN A 76 -2.82 -28.37 21.98
N ASN A 77 -2.95 -29.18 23.04
CA ASN A 77 -2.41 -28.80 24.34
C ASN A 77 -0.88 -28.59 24.37
N THR A 78 -0.14 -29.16 23.41
CA THR A 78 1.33 -29.08 23.35
C THR A 78 1.88 -28.45 22.07
N GLN A 79 1.03 -28.16 21.09
CA GLN A 79 1.44 -27.64 19.79
C GLN A 79 0.47 -26.59 19.24
N ILE A 80 1.03 -25.57 18.60
CA ILE A 80 0.30 -24.60 17.78
C ILE A 80 0.93 -24.64 16.39
N LYS A 81 0.10 -24.78 15.35
CA LYS A 81 0.53 -24.57 13.96
C LYS A 81 0.09 -23.20 13.49
N ALA A 82 1.00 -22.46 12.89
CA ALA A 82 0.74 -21.13 12.38
C ALA A 82 1.55 -20.86 11.10
N GLY A 83 0.98 -20.12 10.17
CA GLY A 83 1.69 -19.64 8.98
C GLY A 83 2.47 -18.37 9.30
N ILE A 84 3.73 -18.30 8.88
CA ILE A 84 4.57 -17.10 9.07
C ILE A 84 3.93 -15.90 8.33
N PRO A 85 3.69 -14.77 9.01
CA PRO A 85 3.08 -13.61 8.39
C PRO A 85 4.08 -12.87 7.50
N ALA A 86 3.57 -12.18 6.48
CA ALA A 86 4.39 -11.35 5.61
C ALA A 86 5.14 -10.28 6.42
N ARG A 87 6.40 -10.02 6.07
CA ARG A 87 7.22 -8.97 6.67
C ARG A 87 7.31 -9.09 8.20
N ALA A 88 7.38 -10.31 8.71
CA ALA A 88 7.62 -10.53 10.13
C ALA A 88 9.05 -10.13 10.52
N PHE A 89 10.02 -10.31 9.61
CA PHE A 89 11.45 -10.15 9.88
C PHE A 89 11.96 -11.04 11.02
N THR A 90 13.28 -11.16 11.14
CA THR A 90 13.90 -11.95 12.22
C THR A 90 13.60 -11.30 13.57
N GLY A 91 13.06 -12.07 14.50
CA GLY A 91 12.67 -11.55 15.81
C GLY A 91 12.04 -12.59 16.73
N LYS A 92 11.66 -12.17 17.93
CA LYS A 92 11.03 -13.06 18.92
C LYS A 92 9.65 -13.50 18.46
N VAL A 93 9.33 -14.77 18.68
CA VAL A 93 7.96 -15.28 18.62
C VAL A 93 7.28 -15.06 19.96
N THR A 94 6.04 -14.57 19.95
CA THR A 94 5.22 -14.49 21.16
C THR A 94 3.88 -15.17 20.95
N VAL A 95 3.36 -15.81 21.99
CA VAL A 95 2.06 -16.49 21.95
C VAL A 95 1.20 -15.95 23.07
N ARG A 96 -0.04 -15.56 22.77
CA ARG A 96 -1.04 -15.21 23.77
C ARG A 96 -2.01 -16.35 23.94
N VAL A 97 -2.13 -16.84 25.17
CA VAL A 97 -3.10 -17.88 25.57
C VAL A 97 -3.86 -17.37 26.79
N ALA A 98 -5.19 -17.29 26.69
CA ALA A 98 -6.06 -16.85 27.78
C ALA A 98 -5.63 -15.54 28.46
N GLY A 99 -5.16 -14.56 27.66
CA GLY A 99 -4.69 -13.25 28.14
C GLY A 99 -3.24 -13.23 28.66
N THR A 100 -2.56 -14.37 28.78
CA THR A 100 -1.14 -14.44 29.17
C THR A 100 -0.26 -14.43 27.93
N THR A 101 0.78 -13.59 27.90
CA THR A 101 1.78 -13.55 26.83
C THR A 101 2.99 -14.41 27.21
N LEU A 102 3.34 -15.35 26.35
CA LEU A 102 4.53 -16.19 26.44
C LEU A 102 5.58 -15.68 25.46
N GLU A 103 6.80 -15.48 25.94
CA GLU A 103 7.94 -15.21 25.06
C GLU A 103 8.57 -16.52 24.60
N GLY A 104 8.81 -16.64 23.30
CA GLY A 104 9.44 -17.78 22.67
C GLY A 104 10.82 -17.48 22.10
N PRO A 105 11.41 -18.44 21.37
CA PRO A 105 12.69 -18.26 20.72
C PRO A 105 12.63 -17.17 19.63
N VAL A 106 13.81 -16.71 19.22
CA VAL A 106 13.97 -15.91 17.99
C VAL A 106 13.75 -16.81 16.79
N PHE A 107 12.85 -16.41 15.90
CA PHE A 107 12.65 -17.02 14.60
C PHE A 107 13.42 -16.24 13.53
N THR A 108 14.15 -16.94 12.66
CA THR A 108 14.92 -16.32 11.58
C THR A 108 14.05 -16.22 10.33
N TYR A 109 13.64 -15.01 9.98
CA TYR A 109 12.85 -14.80 8.78
C TYR A 109 13.75 -14.78 7.55
N ILE A 110 13.52 -15.71 6.63
CA ILE A 110 14.20 -15.72 5.34
C ILE A 110 13.40 -14.82 4.41
N ILE A 111 14.04 -13.80 3.87
CA ILE A 111 13.43 -12.94 2.85
C ILE A 111 13.61 -13.66 1.52
N SER A 112 12.52 -13.92 0.79
CA SER A 112 12.56 -14.42 -0.57
C SER A 112 13.27 -13.40 -1.45
N ASP A 113 13.99 -13.90 -2.45
CA ASP A 113 14.53 -13.04 -3.49
C ASP A 113 13.41 -12.22 -4.14
N VAL A 114 13.77 -11.03 -4.62
CA VAL A 114 12.83 -10.14 -5.29
C VAL A 114 12.47 -10.75 -6.64
N GLN A 115 11.18 -11.01 -6.84
CA GLN A 115 10.65 -11.62 -8.06
C GLN A 115 9.79 -10.62 -8.81
N VAL A 116 10.00 -10.48 -10.12
CA VAL A 116 9.19 -9.67 -11.02
C VAL A 116 8.42 -10.57 -11.97
N SER A 117 7.11 -10.35 -12.07
CA SER A 117 6.27 -11.09 -13.02
C SER A 117 5.18 -10.20 -13.63
N THR A 118 4.61 -10.63 -14.75
CA THR A 118 3.47 -9.93 -15.36
C THR A 118 2.17 -10.26 -14.63
N PHE A 119 1.48 -9.24 -14.10
CA PHE A 119 0.16 -9.41 -13.48
C PHE A 119 -0.96 -9.33 -14.52
N ALA A 120 -0.90 -8.34 -15.41
CA ALA A 120 -1.87 -8.18 -16.50
C ALA A 120 -1.27 -7.44 -17.71
N GLY A 121 -1.85 -7.64 -18.88
CA GLY A 121 -1.47 -6.96 -20.12
C GLY A 121 -0.62 -7.79 -21.08
N SER A 122 -0.86 -7.61 -22.38
CA SER A 122 -0.13 -8.22 -23.49
C SER A 122 0.51 -7.16 -24.37
N THR A 123 -0.21 -6.75 -25.42
CA THR A 123 0.24 -5.81 -26.44
C THR A 123 -0.61 -4.54 -26.39
N ILE A 124 -0.28 -3.57 -27.26
CA ILE A 124 -1.07 -2.35 -27.46
C ILE A 124 -2.53 -2.71 -27.77
N GLY A 125 -3.46 -2.15 -26.99
CA GLY A 125 -4.90 -2.29 -27.20
C GLY A 125 -5.66 -2.01 -25.91
N TYR A 126 -6.96 -2.30 -25.87
CA TYR A 126 -7.78 -2.17 -24.65
C TYR A 126 -8.71 -3.35 -24.43
N ASN A 127 -8.40 -4.53 -24.98
CA ASN A 127 -9.19 -5.74 -24.76
C ASN A 127 -9.37 -6.03 -23.26
N ASP A 128 -10.62 -6.17 -22.84
CA ASP A 128 -11.00 -6.62 -21.50
C ASP A 128 -10.85 -8.15 -21.45
N ALA A 129 -10.03 -8.65 -20.52
CA ALA A 129 -9.76 -10.06 -20.34
C ALA A 129 -9.05 -10.31 -19.01
N THR A 130 -8.71 -11.56 -18.71
CA THR A 130 -7.97 -11.93 -17.49
C THR A 130 -6.46 -11.96 -17.74
N GLY A 131 -5.69 -11.35 -16.84
CA GLY A 131 -4.24 -11.43 -16.78
C GLY A 131 -3.57 -10.99 -18.08
N THR A 132 -2.70 -11.84 -18.62
CA THR A 132 -1.93 -11.56 -19.83
C THR A 132 -2.74 -11.54 -21.12
N ALA A 133 -4.01 -11.94 -21.11
CA ALA A 133 -4.90 -11.80 -22.28
C ALA A 133 -5.49 -10.38 -22.42
N ALA A 134 -5.45 -9.58 -21.35
CA ALA A 134 -5.88 -8.18 -21.39
C ALA A 134 -4.87 -7.34 -22.19
N GLN A 135 -5.33 -6.19 -22.69
CA GLN A 135 -4.47 -5.22 -23.38
C GLN A 135 -4.57 -3.84 -22.73
N PHE A 136 -3.45 -3.13 -22.74
CA PHE A 136 -3.33 -1.73 -22.35
C PHE A 136 -2.58 -0.96 -23.44
N ASN A 137 -2.64 0.37 -23.39
CA ASN A 137 -1.82 1.23 -24.23
C ASN A 137 -1.18 2.31 -23.36
N THR A 138 0.08 2.06 -22.99
CA THR A 138 0.87 2.90 -22.08
C THR A 138 0.18 3.15 -20.72
N PRO A 139 -0.11 2.11 -19.92
CA PRO A 139 -0.68 2.32 -18.59
C PRO A 139 0.26 3.21 -17.78
N ALA A 140 -0.28 4.22 -17.10
CA ALA A 140 0.52 5.27 -16.45
C ALA A 140 0.39 5.31 -14.93
N ALA A 141 -0.74 4.91 -14.37
CA ALA A 141 -0.95 4.88 -12.93
C ALA A 141 -1.72 3.63 -12.50
N VAL A 142 -1.44 3.19 -11.27
CA VAL A 142 -2.14 2.12 -10.56
C VAL A 142 -2.52 2.62 -9.16
N ALA A 143 -3.70 2.27 -8.65
CA ALA A 143 -4.06 2.46 -7.24
C ALA A 143 -5.06 1.40 -6.79
N PHE A 144 -5.14 1.17 -5.48
CA PHE A 144 -6.04 0.17 -4.89
C PHE A 144 -7.21 0.83 -4.18
N ALA A 145 -8.39 0.22 -4.30
CA ALA A 145 -9.46 0.36 -3.32
C ALA A 145 -9.22 -0.58 -2.13
N ALA A 146 -9.93 -0.31 -1.03
CA ALA A 146 -9.84 -1.09 0.21
C ALA A 146 -10.27 -2.57 0.04
N ASP A 147 -11.11 -2.86 -0.95
CA ASP A 147 -11.55 -4.23 -1.29
C ASP A 147 -10.54 -5.02 -2.13
N GLY A 148 -9.39 -4.41 -2.47
CA GLY A 148 -8.35 -5.00 -3.30
C GLY A 148 -8.54 -4.81 -4.80
N THR A 149 -9.60 -4.14 -5.24
CA THR A 149 -9.76 -3.75 -6.65
C THR A 149 -8.67 -2.75 -7.04
N MET A 150 -7.93 -3.05 -8.11
CA MET A 150 -6.95 -2.14 -8.68
C MET A 150 -7.59 -1.28 -9.77
N TYR A 151 -7.28 0.02 -9.79
CA TYR A 151 -7.64 0.92 -10.87
C TYR A 151 -6.38 1.30 -11.66
N VAL A 152 -6.52 1.40 -12.98
CA VAL A 152 -5.42 1.73 -13.90
C VAL A 152 -5.80 2.91 -14.78
N ALA A 153 -4.92 3.91 -14.86
CA ALA A 153 -5.00 4.94 -15.90
C ALA A 153 -4.39 4.39 -17.19
N ASP A 154 -5.24 3.98 -18.12
CA ASP A 154 -4.84 3.45 -19.42
C ASP A 154 -4.69 4.62 -20.41
N ARG A 155 -3.52 5.26 -20.32
CA ARG A 155 -3.28 6.64 -20.73
C ARG A 155 -3.59 6.90 -22.20
N ALA A 156 -3.02 6.10 -23.10
CA ALA A 156 -3.22 6.31 -24.54
C ALA A 156 -4.53 5.72 -25.06
N ASN A 157 -5.24 4.94 -24.25
CA ASN A 157 -6.62 4.54 -24.54
C ASN A 157 -7.67 5.51 -23.96
N HIS A 158 -7.26 6.54 -23.20
CA HIS A 158 -8.17 7.54 -22.60
C HIS A 158 -9.21 6.94 -21.65
N LYS A 159 -8.82 5.88 -20.93
CA LYS A 159 -9.71 5.08 -20.08
C LYS A 159 -9.19 4.94 -18.67
N ILE A 160 -10.11 4.70 -17.74
CA ILE A 160 -9.81 4.12 -16.44
C ILE A 160 -10.28 2.66 -16.48
N ARG A 161 -9.39 1.75 -16.11
CA ARG A 161 -9.62 0.29 -16.11
C ARG A 161 -9.68 -0.20 -14.67
N THR A 162 -10.39 -1.29 -14.43
CA THR A 162 -10.38 -2.03 -13.15
C THR A 162 -9.70 -3.36 -13.34
N ILE A 163 -8.96 -3.83 -12.34
CA ILE A 163 -8.41 -5.19 -12.27
C ILE A 163 -8.82 -5.80 -10.92
N SER A 164 -9.50 -6.94 -10.94
CA SER A 164 -9.83 -7.67 -9.71
C SER A 164 -8.57 -8.34 -9.12
N PRO A 165 -8.58 -8.79 -7.85
CA PRO A 165 -7.49 -9.58 -7.28
C PRO A 165 -7.15 -10.85 -8.08
N GLN A 166 -8.13 -11.40 -8.82
CA GLN A 166 -7.95 -12.56 -9.70
C GLN A 166 -7.38 -12.18 -11.09
N GLY A 167 -7.09 -10.91 -11.33
CA GLY A 167 -6.52 -10.41 -12.58
C GLY A 167 -7.54 -10.13 -13.69
N ILE A 168 -8.85 -10.06 -13.39
CA ILE A 168 -9.87 -9.77 -14.39
C ILE A 168 -9.85 -8.27 -14.71
N VAL A 169 -9.49 -7.90 -15.94
CA VAL A 169 -9.43 -6.52 -16.42
C VAL A 169 -10.73 -6.13 -17.12
N ASN A 170 -11.34 -5.02 -16.70
CA ASN A 170 -12.51 -4.42 -17.35
C ASN A 170 -12.31 -2.92 -17.59
N THR A 171 -13.02 -2.37 -18.57
CA THR A 171 -13.13 -0.92 -18.76
C THR A 171 -14.20 -0.35 -17.84
N LEU A 172 -13.83 0.61 -16.97
CA LEU A 172 -14.78 1.30 -16.08
C LEU A 172 -15.41 2.51 -16.78
N VAL A 173 -14.57 3.43 -17.27
CA VAL A 173 -15.00 4.69 -17.89
C VAL A 173 -14.03 5.13 -18.98
N GLY A 174 -14.50 6.03 -19.85
CA GLY A 174 -13.71 6.66 -20.89
C GLY A 174 -13.93 6.04 -22.26
N SER A 175 -13.86 6.87 -23.29
CA SER A 175 -14.00 6.46 -24.69
C SER A 175 -12.77 6.84 -25.51
N VAL A 176 -12.85 7.94 -26.24
CA VAL A 176 -11.78 8.53 -27.06
C VAL A 176 -11.24 9.80 -26.38
N ALA A 177 -10.11 10.29 -26.86
CA ALA A 177 -9.54 11.56 -26.42
C ALA A 177 -10.58 12.69 -26.43
N GLY A 178 -10.66 13.43 -25.33
CA GLY A 178 -11.48 14.63 -25.23
C GLY A 178 -11.89 14.94 -23.80
N TYR A 179 -12.88 15.83 -23.65
CA TYR A 179 -13.41 16.24 -22.36
C TYR A 179 -14.94 16.14 -22.36
N ALA A 180 -15.47 15.31 -21.47
CA ALA A 180 -16.89 15.22 -21.17
C ALA A 180 -17.07 14.58 -19.79
N ASP A 181 -17.93 15.16 -18.96
CA ASP A 181 -18.51 14.49 -17.79
C ASP A 181 -19.61 13.53 -18.26
N GLY A 182 -19.96 12.54 -17.43
CA GLY A 182 -20.98 11.54 -17.76
C GLY A 182 -20.65 10.14 -17.25
N ALA A 183 -21.47 9.16 -17.60
CA ALA A 183 -21.28 7.77 -17.20
C ALA A 183 -20.61 6.92 -18.30
N GLY A 184 -19.77 5.97 -17.90
CA GLY A 184 -19.17 4.97 -18.79
C GLY A 184 -18.43 5.59 -19.98
N ALA A 185 -18.83 5.22 -21.20
CA ALA A 185 -18.24 5.70 -22.45
C ALA A 185 -18.62 7.14 -22.82
N ASN A 186 -19.66 7.73 -22.19
CA ASN A 186 -20.04 9.13 -22.43
C ASN A 186 -19.03 10.10 -21.80
N ALA A 187 -18.35 9.67 -20.73
CA ALA A 187 -17.24 10.41 -20.18
C ALA A 187 -16.02 10.33 -21.10
N LYS A 188 -15.28 11.43 -21.22
CA LYS A 188 -14.04 11.50 -21.99
C LYS A 188 -12.92 12.06 -21.13
N PHE A 189 -11.74 11.47 -21.31
CA PHE A 189 -10.47 11.91 -20.76
C PHE A 189 -9.52 12.24 -21.91
N ASN A 190 -8.51 13.05 -21.64
CA ASN A 190 -7.42 13.30 -22.56
C ASN A 190 -6.09 13.06 -21.83
N VAL A 191 -5.50 11.89 -22.06
CA VAL A 191 -4.26 11.45 -21.41
C VAL A 191 -4.41 11.40 -19.88
N PRO A 192 -5.33 10.57 -19.32
CA PRO A 192 -5.39 10.37 -17.87
C PRO A 192 -4.06 9.75 -17.41
N ILE A 193 -3.41 10.32 -16.39
CA ILE A 193 -2.02 9.96 -16.06
C ILE A 193 -1.77 9.58 -14.60
N GLY A 194 -2.46 10.22 -13.66
CA GLY A 194 -2.38 9.93 -12.24
C GLY A 194 -3.76 9.58 -11.71
N LEU A 195 -3.85 8.65 -10.76
CA LEU A 195 -5.09 8.37 -10.05
C LEU A 195 -4.85 7.95 -8.60
N VAL A 196 -5.86 8.15 -7.76
CA VAL A 196 -5.90 7.69 -6.37
C VAL A 196 -7.35 7.35 -5.99
N VAL A 197 -7.54 6.37 -5.11
CA VAL A 197 -8.85 6.09 -4.51
C VAL A 197 -8.95 6.85 -3.19
N GLY A 198 -9.94 7.72 -3.06
CA GLY A 198 -10.22 8.47 -1.84
C GLY A 198 -10.83 7.60 -0.74
N THR A 199 -10.80 8.12 0.49
CA THR A 199 -11.47 7.48 1.64
C THR A 199 -12.98 7.45 1.51
N ASP A 200 -13.55 8.26 0.61
CA ASP A 200 -14.96 8.24 0.22
C ASP A 200 -15.27 7.18 -0.85
N GLY A 201 -14.29 6.35 -1.22
CA GLY A 201 -14.41 5.29 -2.22
C GLY A 201 -14.39 5.76 -3.67
N ASN A 202 -14.33 7.07 -3.94
CA ASN A 202 -14.28 7.59 -5.30
C ASN A 202 -12.84 7.60 -5.82
N ILE A 203 -12.67 7.48 -7.14
CA ILE A 203 -11.37 7.60 -7.80
C ILE A 203 -11.19 9.05 -8.24
N TYR A 204 -10.04 9.63 -7.94
CA TYR A 204 -9.65 10.96 -8.39
C TYR A 204 -8.55 10.83 -9.43
N VAL A 205 -8.72 11.47 -10.57
CA VAL A 205 -7.90 11.30 -11.77
C VAL A 205 -7.34 12.64 -12.21
N SER A 206 -6.03 12.70 -12.42
CA SER A 206 -5.38 13.80 -13.13
C SER A 206 -5.57 13.60 -14.64
N ASP A 207 -6.43 14.42 -15.23
CA ASP A 207 -6.75 14.43 -16.66
C ASP A 207 -5.82 15.41 -17.36
N LEU A 208 -4.59 14.95 -17.63
CA LEU A 208 -3.42 15.79 -17.85
C LEU A 208 -3.61 16.79 -18.97
N SER A 209 -4.05 16.35 -20.15
CA SER A 209 -4.16 17.25 -21.32
C SER A 209 -5.41 18.12 -21.27
N ASN A 210 -6.35 17.84 -20.36
CA ASN A 210 -7.51 18.68 -20.10
C ASN A 210 -7.30 19.67 -18.93
N ASN A 211 -6.14 19.65 -18.26
CA ASN A 211 -5.81 20.52 -17.11
C ASN A 211 -6.83 20.44 -15.97
N LYS A 212 -7.34 19.24 -15.68
CA LYS A 212 -8.43 19.02 -14.72
C LYS A 212 -8.14 17.88 -13.77
N ILE A 213 -8.74 17.97 -12.58
CA ILE A 213 -8.91 16.85 -11.67
C ILE A 213 -10.35 16.36 -11.79
N ARG A 214 -10.50 15.09 -12.15
CA ARG A 214 -11.79 14.44 -12.38
C ARG A 214 -12.09 13.51 -11.21
N LYS A 215 -13.36 13.40 -10.83
CA LYS A 215 -13.87 12.46 -9.84
C LYS A 215 -14.69 11.39 -10.54
N VAL A 216 -14.40 10.13 -10.26
CA VAL A 216 -15.07 8.95 -10.83
C VAL A 216 -15.65 8.13 -9.68
N THR A 217 -16.95 7.85 -9.73
CA THR A 217 -17.57 6.92 -8.77
C THR A 217 -17.21 5.47 -9.10
N PRO A 218 -17.28 4.52 -8.13
CA PRO A 218 -17.10 3.10 -8.43
C PRO A 218 -18.07 2.55 -9.49
N GLN A 219 -19.23 3.19 -9.67
CA GLN A 219 -20.21 2.86 -10.70
C GLN A 219 -19.91 3.49 -12.07
N GLY A 220 -18.79 4.21 -12.20
CA GLY A 220 -18.33 4.78 -13.46
C GLY A 220 -19.03 6.08 -13.87
N VAL A 221 -19.43 6.94 -12.91
CA VAL A 221 -19.88 8.30 -13.19
C VAL A 221 -18.73 9.27 -13.02
N VAL A 222 -18.41 10.04 -14.06
CA VAL A 222 -17.33 11.03 -14.08
C VAL A 222 -17.89 12.44 -13.94
N THR A 223 -17.31 13.21 -13.03
CA THR A 223 -17.55 14.65 -12.83
C THR A 223 -16.23 15.40 -12.75
N THR A 224 -16.24 16.71 -13.00
CA THR A 224 -15.06 17.56 -12.81
C THR A 224 -15.03 18.13 -11.39
N LEU A 225 -13.97 17.85 -10.63
CA LEU A 225 -13.79 18.38 -9.28
C LEU A 225 -13.21 19.80 -9.31
N ALA A 226 -12.15 20.01 -10.11
CA ALA A 226 -11.48 21.30 -10.25
C ALA A 226 -10.71 21.40 -11.57
N GLY A 227 -10.38 22.63 -11.98
CA GLY A 227 -9.60 22.93 -13.17
C GLY A 227 -10.44 23.49 -14.32
N SER A 228 -9.88 24.42 -15.09
CA SER A 228 -10.48 24.93 -16.33
C SER A 228 -9.51 24.84 -17.51
N THR A 229 -8.85 25.94 -17.85
CA THR A 229 -7.81 26.04 -18.87
C THR A 229 -6.45 25.91 -18.23
N GLU A 230 -5.42 25.84 -19.08
CA GLU A 230 -4.03 25.91 -18.62
C GLU A 230 -3.77 27.18 -17.80
N GLY A 231 -3.06 27.05 -16.69
CA GLY A 231 -2.65 28.17 -15.83
C GLY A 231 -2.40 27.72 -14.40
N SER A 232 -2.17 28.66 -13.48
CA SER A 232 -1.78 28.36 -12.09
C SER A 232 -2.64 29.03 -11.02
N ALA A 233 -3.82 29.54 -11.39
CA ALA A 233 -4.74 30.19 -10.47
C ALA A 233 -5.22 29.21 -9.39
N ASP A 234 -5.15 29.65 -8.13
CA ASP A 234 -5.89 29.05 -7.03
C ASP A 234 -7.37 29.47 -7.11
N GLY A 235 -8.27 28.70 -6.51
CA GLY A 235 -9.71 28.96 -6.59
C GLY A 235 -10.54 27.71 -6.35
N THR A 236 -11.86 27.83 -6.47
CA THR A 236 -12.79 26.69 -6.29
C THR A 236 -13.32 26.21 -7.64
N GLY A 237 -13.29 24.90 -7.85
CA GLY A 237 -13.87 24.25 -9.03
C GLY A 237 -13.24 24.75 -10.33
N ALA A 238 -14.07 25.30 -11.22
CA ALA A 238 -13.64 25.84 -12.51
C ALA A 238 -12.83 27.15 -12.41
N ASN A 239 -12.79 27.81 -11.25
CA ASN A 239 -11.98 29.02 -11.07
C ASN A 239 -10.50 28.71 -10.80
N ALA A 240 -10.16 27.46 -10.49
CA ALA A 240 -8.78 27.01 -10.38
C ALA A 240 -8.23 26.56 -11.73
N ASN A 241 -6.94 26.79 -11.96
CA ASN A 241 -6.23 26.34 -13.16
C ASN A 241 -5.04 25.46 -12.80
N PHE A 242 -4.74 24.51 -13.68
CA PHE A 242 -3.57 23.63 -13.63
C PHE A 242 -2.82 23.68 -14.97
N SER A 243 -1.58 23.25 -15.01
CA SER A 243 -0.84 22.97 -16.24
C SER A 243 -0.25 21.57 -16.13
N MET A 244 -0.82 20.63 -16.89
CA MET A 244 -0.45 19.22 -16.86
C MET A 244 -0.46 18.60 -15.44
N PRO A 245 -1.62 18.58 -14.74
CA PRO A 245 -1.69 17.90 -13.45
C PRO A 245 -1.27 16.44 -13.60
N PHE A 246 -0.45 15.94 -12.67
CA PHE A 246 0.26 14.69 -12.81
C PHE A 246 -0.07 13.70 -11.69
N GLY A 247 0.84 13.51 -10.73
CA GLY A 247 0.63 12.62 -9.59
C GLY A 247 -0.42 13.20 -8.66
N ILE A 248 -1.21 12.32 -8.05
CA ILE A 248 -2.25 12.68 -7.10
C ILE A 248 -2.26 11.69 -5.94
N THR A 249 -2.44 12.19 -4.72
CA THR A 249 -2.53 11.37 -3.50
C THR A 249 -3.55 11.98 -2.52
N THR A 250 -4.00 11.20 -1.55
CA THR A 250 -4.97 11.63 -0.52
C THR A 250 -4.28 11.87 0.81
N GLY A 251 -4.56 13.00 1.44
CA GLY A 251 -4.20 13.28 2.82
C GLY A 251 -5.20 12.70 3.84
N PRO A 252 -4.89 12.79 5.14
CA PRO A 252 -5.69 12.20 6.22
C PRO A 252 -7.04 12.90 6.43
N ASP A 253 -7.17 14.15 6.00
CA ASP A 253 -8.43 14.92 6.02
C ASP A 253 -9.30 14.67 4.77
N GLY A 254 -8.91 13.73 3.90
CA GLY A 254 -9.55 13.47 2.62
C GLY A 254 -9.21 14.46 1.52
N SER A 255 -8.41 15.51 1.79
CA SER A 255 -7.92 16.41 0.75
C SER A 255 -7.01 15.67 -0.23
N LEU A 256 -6.98 16.14 -1.46
CA LEU A 256 -6.07 15.65 -2.49
C LEU A 256 -4.83 16.54 -2.54
N TYR A 257 -3.68 15.94 -2.78
CA TYR A 257 -2.44 16.63 -3.11
C TYR A 257 -2.04 16.25 -4.52
N VAL A 258 -1.85 17.25 -5.38
CA VAL A 258 -1.57 17.08 -6.81
C VAL A 258 -0.23 17.72 -7.13
N ALA A 259 0.62 16.99 -7.85
CA ALA A 259 1.76 17.60 -8.51
C ALA A 259 1.29 18.26 -9.81
N ASP A 260 1.31 19.59 -9.83
CA ASP A 260 0.94 20.41 -10.97
C ASP A 260 2.20 20.65 -11.80
N LEU A 261 2.52 19.65 -12.63
CA LEU A 261 3.83 19.45 -13.23
C LEU A 261 4.29 20.66 -14.03
N GLY A 262 3.45 21.18 -14.92
CA GLY A 262 3.77 22.33 -15.77
C GLY A 262 3.97 23.62 -14.98
N ASN A 263 3.31 23.75 -13.82
CA ASN A 263 3.42 24.92 -12.96
C ASN A 263 4.51 24.83 -11.90
N ASN A 264 5.17 23.68 -11.74
CA ASN A 264 6.22 23.46 -10.71
C ASN A 264 5.70 23.64 -9.27
N ARG A 265 4.47 23.18 -9.02
CA ARG A 265 3.78 23.35 -7.73
C ARG A 265 3.19 22.04 -7.24
N ILE A 266 3.05 21.95 -5.91
CA ILE A 266 2.18 20.99 -5.25
C ILE A 266 0.90 21.73 -4.84
N ARG A 267 -0.25 21.25 -5.28
CA ARG A 267 -1.57 21.84 -5.03
C ARG A 267 -2.32 20.99 -4.02
N LYS A 268 -2.98 21.63 -3.04
CA LYS A 268 -3.94 20.96 -2.13
C LYS A 268 -5.36 21.25 -2.60
N ILE A 269 -6.20 20.22 -2.66
CA ILE A 269 -7.58 20.31 -3.14
C ILE A 269 -8.51 19.69 -2.09
N THR A 270 -9.48 20.44 -1.59
CA THR A 270 -10.53 19.86 -0.75
C THR A 270 -11.53 19.06 -1.59
N LEU A 271 -12.30 18.15 -0.98
CA LEU A 271 -13.35 17.42 -1.72
C LEU A 271 -14.51 18.33 -2.20
N GLY A 272 -14.59 19.56 -1.69
CA GLY A 272 -15.46 20.62 -2.23
C GLY A 272 -14.87 21.37 -3.44
N GLY A 273 -13.68 20.96 -3.92
CA GLY A 273 -13.02 21.53 -5.09
C GLY A 273 -12.23 22.81 -4.85
N ASN A 274 -11.97 23.21 -3.58
CA ASN A 274 -11.12 24.37 -3.30
C ASN A 274 -9.64 24.01 -3.48
N VAL A 275 -8.96 24.69 -4.38
CA VAL A 275 -7.56 24.49 -4.75
C VAL A 275 -6.70 25.61 -4.19
N THR A 276 -5.63 25.25 -3.48
CA THR A 276 -4.59 26.16 -3.00
C THR A 276 -3.20 25.64 -3.36
N THR A 277 -2.23 26.53 -3.50
CA THR A 277 -0.81 26.16 -3.64
C THR A 277 -0.24 25.79 -2.28
N PHE A 278 0.16 24.53 -2.09
CA PHE A 278 0.75 24.04 -0.84
C PHE A 278 2.26 24.30 -0.78
N ALA A 279 2.97 24.02 -1.89
CA ALA A 279 4.40 24.28 -2.01
C ALA A 279 4.82 24.51 -3.47
N GLY A 280 5.96 25.16 -3.66
CA GLY A 280 6.49 25.48 -4.99
C GLY A 280 5.94 26.80 -5.56
N SER A 281 6.60 27.31 -6.59
CA SER A 281 6.21 28.55 -7.25
C SER A 281 6.54 28.54 -8.73
N VAL A 282 7.84 28.64 -9.04
CA VAL A 282 8.43 28.61 -10.37
C VAL A 282 9.48 27.50 -10.44
N SER A 283 9.88 27.15 -11.67
CA SER A 283 10.93 26.17 -11.94
C SER A 283 12.23 26.49 -11.19
N GLY A 284 12.83 25.49 -10.55
CA GLY A 284 14.11 25.59 -9.86
C GLY A 284 14.34 24.46 -8.86
N ASP A 285 15.41 24.56 -8.07
CA ASP A 285 15.83 23.54 -7.10
C ASP A 285 16.20 24.24 -5.78
N ILE A 286 15.18 24.54 -4.96
CA ILE A 286 15.37 25.24 -3.67
C ILE A 286 14.57 24.52 -2.59
N ASP A 287 15.25 24.11 -1.52
CA ASP A 287 14.65 23.70 -0.25
C ASP A 287 14.24 24.95 0.53
N ASN A 288 12.96 25.07 0.87
CA ASN A 288 12.41 26.17 1.67
C ASN A 288 10.97 25.82 2.11
N VAL A 289 10.23 26.78 2.65
CA VAL A 289 8.85 26.58 3.11
C VAL A 289 7.84 27.08 2.07
N GLY A 290 6.83 26.26 1.80
CA GLY A 290 5.67 26.62 0.98
C GLY A 290 6.06 27.11 -0.41
N THR A 291 5.59 28.30 -0.78
CA THR A 291 5.82 28.91 -2.10
C THR A 291 7.24 29.42 -2.32
N GLN A 292 8.07 29.48 -1.28
CA GLN A 292 9.49 29.84 -1.40
C GLN A 292 10.35 28.66 -1.87
N ALA A 293 9.86 27.43 -1.72
CA ALA A 293 10.52 26.25 -2.29
C ALA A 293 10.40 26.27 -3.82
N ARG A 294 11.32 25.59 -4.51
CA ARG A 294 11.29 25.43 -5.96
C ARG A 294 11.47 23.97 -6.34
N PHE A 295 10.66 23.54 -7.30
CA PHE A 295 10.69 22.23 -7.97
C PHE A 295 10.90 22.45 -9.47
N ARG A 296 11.21 21.38 -10.19
CA ARG A 296 11.27 21.37 -11.64
C ARG A 296 10.52 20.15 -12.18
N ALA A 297 9.32 20.41 -12.71
CA ALA A 297 8.37 19.41 -13.18
C ALA A 297 8.09 18.30 -12.12
N PRO A 298 7.59 18.65 -10.93
CA PRO A 298 7.23 17.64 -9.93
C PRO A 298 6.18 16.68 -10.52
N SER A 299 6.36 15.38 -10.31
CA SER A 299 5.59 14.33 -11.01
C SER A 299 4.82 13.45 -10.04
N GLY A 300 5.36 12.33 -9.58
CA GLY A 300 4.75 11.47 -8.58
C GLY A 300 4.74 12.12 -7.20
N ILE A 301 3.69 11.83 -6.43
CA ILE A 301 3.51 12.29 -5.06
C ILE A 301 2.81 11.22 -4.23
N VAL A 302 3.24 11.05 -2.98
CA VAL A 302 2.58 10.18 -2.00
C VAL A 302 2.52 10.83 -0.63
N TYR A 303 1.38 10.70 0.05
CA TYR A 303 1.26 11.05 1.46
C TYR A 303 1.69 9.86 2.32
N GLY A 304 2.77 10.04 3.08
CA GLY A 304 3.36 8.99 3.91
C GLY A 304 2.63 8.78 5.22
N ILE A 305 2.81 7.58 5.79
CA ILE A 305 2.28 7.21 7.12
C ILE A 305 2.88 8.06 8.26
N ASP A 306 4.00 8.74 8.00
CA ASP A 306 4.67 9.65 8.92
C ASP A 306 4.14 11.09 8.85
N GLY A 307 3.07 11.32 8.08
CA GLY A 307 2.41 12.63 7.93
C GLY A 307 3.06 13.55 6.90
N ASN A 308 4.12 13.12 6.21
CA ASN A 308 4.82 13.94 5.23
C ASN A 308 4.44 13.57 3.80
N LEU A 309 4.52 14.53 2.89
CA LEU A 309 4.44 14.25 1.45
C LEU A 309 5.83 13.95 0.90
N TYR A 310 5.89 13.03 -0.04
CA TYR A 310 7.10 12.72 -0.79
C TYR A 310 6.84 12.93 -2.28
N VAL A 311 7.73 13.67 -2.93
CA VAL A 311 7.55 14.14 -4.30
C VAL A 311 8.75 13.73 -5.14
N ALA A 312 8.50 13.15 -6.31
CA ALA A 312 9.52 12.99 -7.34
C ALA A 312 9.69 14.31 -8.10
N ASP A 313 10.79 15.00 -7.83
CA ASP A 313 11.16 16.25 -8.48
C ASP A 313 11.92 15.93 -9.77
N ASN A 314 11.13 15.62 -10.80
CA ASN A 314 11.52 14.82 -11.95
C ASN A 314 12.77 15.37 -12.67
N GLN A 315 12.75 16.65 -13.04
CA GLN A 315 13.84 17.25 -13.80
C GLN A 315 15.00 17.75 -12.92
N ASN A 316 14.83 17.69 -11.59
CA ASN A 316 15.93 17.92 -10.65
C ASN A 316 16.56 16.60 -10.18
N HIS A 317 16.13 15.44 -10.68
CA HIS A 317 16.73 14.13 -10.34
C HIS A 317 16.73 13.84 -8.82
N LYS A 318 15.69 14.30 -8.10
CA LYS A 318 15.60 14.27 -6.64
C LYS A 318 14.27 13.75 -6.15
N ILE A 319 14.29 13.20 -4.95
CA ILE A 319 13.11 12.95 -4.13
C ILE A 319 13.06 14.01 -3.03
N ARG A 320 11.94 14.72 -2.94
CA ARG A 320 11.72 15.80 -1.98
C ARG A 320 10.74 15.33 -0.91
N LYS A 321 10.95 15.76 0.33
CA LYS A 321 10.06 15.57 1.47
C LYS A 321 9.42 16.91 1.82
N ILE A 322 8.11 16.93 2.02
CA ILE A 322 7.35 18.13 2.43
C ILE A 322 6.64 17.83 3.74
N GLN A 323 6.94 18.60 4.77
CA GLN A 323 6.32 18.48 6.09
C GLN A 323 4.92 19.11 6.12
N PRO A 324 4.06 18.79 7.11
CA PRO A 324 2.71 19.38 7.24
C PRO A 324 2.69 20.91 7.29
N ASP A 325 3.75 21.53 7.80
CA ASP A 325 3.93 22.99 7.84
C ASP A 325 4.41 23.59 6.51
N GLY A 326 4.58 22.77 5.48
CA GLY A 326 5.04 23.16 4.15
C GLY A 326 6.56 23.21 3.98
N LYS A 327 7.37 22.83 4.98
CA LYS A 327 8.83 22.79 4.83
C LYS A 327 9.24 21.70 3.85
N VAL A 328 9.90 22.11 2.76
CA VAL A 328 10.46 21.24 1.71
C VAL A 328 11.95 21.01 1.97
N THR A 329 12.36 19.75 1.97
CA THR A 329 13.77 19.33 2.04
C THR A 329 14.07 18.25 1.01
N THR A 330 15.31 18.15 0.55
CA THR A 330 15.77 17.01 -0.27
C THR A 330 15.95 15.77 0.60
N LEU A 331 15.24 14.68 0.27
CA LEU A 331 15.40 13.38 0.93
C LEU A 331 16.55 12.58 0.32
N ALA A 332 16.57 12.49 -1.02
CA ALA A 332 17.54 11.70 -1.76
C ALA A 332 17.74 12.26 -3.17
N GLY A 333 18.89 11.92 -3.77
CA GLY A 333 19.28 12.35 -5.11
C GLY A 333 20.28 13.52 -5.08
N SER A 334 21.37 13.38 -5.82
CA SER A 334 22.43 14.39 -5.92
C SER A 334 22.07 15.63 -6.74
N GLY A 335 20.97 15.58 -7.51
CA GLY A 335 20.67 16.60 -8.53
C GLY A 335 21.29 16.31 -9.90
N ILE A 336 22.20 15.33 -9.99
CA ILE A 336 22.87 14.92 -11.22
C ILE A 336 22.17 13.67 -11.76
N GLN A 337 21.86 13.68 -13.06
CA GLN A 337 21.33 12.49 -13.73
C GLN A 337 22.32 11.31 -13.64
N GLY A 338 21.83 10.15 -13.25
CA GLY A 338 22.64 8.93 -13.11
C GLY A 338 21.83 7.82 -12.45
N ASN A 339 22.47 6.71 -12.11
CA ASN A 339 21.81 5.52 -11.56
C ASN A 339 22.48 4.97 -10.29
N ALA A 340 23.42 5.71 -9.70
CA ALA A 340 24.14 5.29 -8.50
C ALA A 340 23.19 5.05 -7.31
N ASP A 341 23.37 3.91 -6.65
CA ASP A 341 22.84 3.66 -5.32
C ASP A 341 23.66 4.42 -4.27
N GLY A 342 23.06 4.71 -3.12
CA GLY A 342 23.74 5.47 -2.08
C GLY A 342 22.80 6.09 -1.05
N VAL A 343 23.37 6.64 0.01
CA VAL A 343 22.61 7.31 1.07
C VAL A 343 22.26 8.73 0.65
N ALA A 344 20.97 9.09 0.69
CA ALA A 344 20.46 10.43 0.48
C ALA A 344 21.05 11.11 -0.78
N GLY A 345 21.86 12.16 -0.62
CA GLY A 345 22.45 12.93 -1.72
C GLY A 345 23.54 12.21 -2.51
N ALA A 346 24.04 11.05 -2.04
CA ALA A 346 24.99 10.23 -2.80
C ALA A 346 24.31 9.41 -3.91
N ALA A 347 23.00 9.15 -3.79
CA ALA A 347 22.24 8.44 -4.81
C ALA A 347 22.02 9.33 -6.04
N GLN A 348 21.86 8.70 -7.20
CA GLN A 348 21.49 9.37 -8.45
C GLN A 348 20.25 8.73 -9.06
N PHE A 349 19.41 9.57 -9.65
CA PHE A 349 18.21 9.17 -10.39
C PHE A 349 18.26 9.78 -11.80
N ARG A 350 17.49 9.23 -12.73
CA ARG A 350 17.33 9.78 -14.08
C ARG A 350 15.83 9.95 -14.38
N PHE A 351 15.34 11.16 -14.08
CA PHE A 351 13.93 11.52 -14.16
C PHE A 351 13.04 10.62 -13.28
N PRO A 352 13.25 10.62 -11.95
CA PRO A 352 12.38 9.87 -11.04
C PRO A 352 10.95 10.33 -11.24
N HIS A 353 10.01 9.39 -11.27
CA HIS A 353 8.68 9.65 -11.82
C HIS A 353 7.56 9.34 -10.81
N SER A 354 7.12 8.08 -10.66
CA SER A 354 6.17 7.74 -9.60
C SER A 354 6.89 7.47 -8.29
N ILE A 355 6.20 7.72 -7.18
CA ILE A 355 6.66 7.37 -5.83
C ILE A 355 5.47 6.82 -5.04
N THR A 356 5.71 5.77 -4.26
CA THR A 356 4.73 5.17 -3.35
C THR A 356 5.42 4.76 -2.05
N MET A 357 4.65 4.51 -0.99
CA MET A 357 5.16 4.12 0.32
C MET A 357 4.49 2.83 0.79
N SER A 358 5.27 1.92 1.36
CA SER A 358 4.72 0.75 2.05
C SER A 358 4.38 1.04 3.52
N ALA A 359 3.61 0.15 4.15
CA ALA A 359 3.14 0.31 5.53
C ALA A 359 4.26 0.31 6.61
N ASP A 360 5.48 -0.09 6.25
CA ASP A 360 6.69 -0.03 7.06
C ASP A 360 7.57 1.19 6.75
N GLY A 361 7.11 2.10 5.88
CA GLY A 361 7.75 3.39 5.62
C GLY A 361 8.78 3.40 4.49
N TYR A 362 9.10 2.26 3.86
CA TYR A 362 9.94 2.27 2.66
C TYR A 362 9.25 3.00 1.52
N LEU A 363 10.01 3.84 0.82
CA LEU A 363 9.56 4.46 -0.42
C LEU A 363 10.03 3.64 -1.62
N TYR A 364 9.18 3.53 -2.61
CA TYR A 364 9.50 2.94 -3.91
C TYR A 364 9.33 3.99 -4.99
N VAL A 365 10.35 4.14 -5.83
CA VAL A 365 10.43 5.17 -6.86
C VAL A 365 10.62 4.50 -8.20
N SER A 366 9.85 4.92 -9.20
CA SER A 366 10.11 4.53 -10.57
C SER A 366 11.18 5.47 -11.14
N ASP A 367 12.34 4.92 -11.44
CA ASP A 367 13.46 5.67 -12.00
C ASP A 367 13.39 5.57 -13.53
N LEU A 368 12.50 6.39 -14.08
CA LEU A 368 11.87 6.22 -15.39
C LEU A 368 12.88 5.91 -16.50
N TYR A 369 13.89 6.76 -16.67
CA TYR A 369 14.89 6.62 -17.75
C TYR A 369 16.13 5.83 -17.35
N ASN A 370 16.16 5.27 -16.15
CA ASN A 370 17.07 4.18 -15.83
C ASN A 370 16.40 2.81 -15.99
N HIS A 371 15.08 2.76 -16.21
CA HIS A 371 14.29 1.53 -16.38
C HIS A 371 14.30 0.61 -15.15
N ARG A 372 14.26 1.20 -13.95
CA ARG A 372 14.38 0.48 -12.67
C ARG A 372 13.38 0.95 -11.64
N ILE A 373 13.11 0.10 -10.66
CA ILE A 373 12.45 0.47 -9.41
C ILE A 373 13.51 0.65 -8.34
N ARG A 374 13.48 1.78 -7.63
CA ARG A 374 14.41 2.11 -6.54
C ARG A 374 13.66 2.03 -5.21
N LYS A 375 14.32 1.55 -4.17
CA LYS A 375 13.81 1.46 -2.79
C LYS A 375 14.61 2.41 -1.91
N ILE A 376 13.91 3.23 -1.12
CA ILE A 376 14.53 4.18 -0.18
C ILE A 376 14.19 3.78 1.24
N SER A 377 15.21 3.59 2.08
CA SER A 377 15.05 3.25 3.49
C SER A 377 14.50 4.43 4.31
N PRO A 378 13.49 4.21 5.17
CA PRO A 378 12.98 5.26 6.06
C PRO A 378 14.00 5.69 7.13
N ASP A 379 14.96 4.83 7.48
CA ASP A 379 15.88 5.07 8.60
C ASP A 379 16.92 6.15 8.30
N ASN A 380 17.52 6.07 7.11
CA ASN A 380 18.66 6.90 6.73
C ASN A 380 18.60 7.42 5.28
N GLY A 381 17.52 7.16 4.55
CA GLY A 381 17.41 7.57 3.15
C GLY A 381 18.34 6.78 2.19
N LEU A 382 18.80 5.59 2.58
CA LEU A 382 19.56 4.70 1.68
C LEU A 382 18.71 4.31 0.48
N VAL A 383 19.15 4.70 -0.71
CA VAL A 383 18.59 4.30 -2.00
C VAL A 383 19.32 3.06 -2.50
N LYS A 384 18.56 2.01 -2.81
CA LYS A 384 19.02 0.82 -3.54
C LYS A 384 18.17 0.56 -4.77
N THR A 385 18.76 -0.05 -5.79
CA THR A 385 17.99 -0.65 -6.88
C THR A 385 17.26 -1.88 -6.35
N LEU A 386 15.94 -1.94 -6.56
CA LEU A 386 15.11 -3.08 -6.16
C LEU A 386 15.02 -4.12 -7.27
N ALA A 387 14.79 -3.68 -8.50
CA ALA A 387 14.71 -4.52 -9.69
C ALA A 387 14.84 -3.66 -10.97
N GLY A 388 15.27 -4.28 -12.07
CA GLY A 388 15.45 -3.60 -13.35
C GLY A 388 16.87 -3.10 -13.56
N GLU A 389 17.36 -3.21 -14.80
CA GLU A 389 18.68 -2.72 -15.17
C GLU A 389 18.68 -1.92 -16.48
N PHE A 390 18.09 -2.50 -17.53
CA PHE A 390 18.06 -1.99 -18.90
C PHE A 390 16.62 -1.87 -19.43
N PRO A 391 16.37 -1.04 -20.46
CA PRO A 391 15.09 -1.04 -21.15
C PRO A 391 14.79 -2.40 -21.78
N GLY A 392 13.62 -2.96 -21.48
CA GLY A 392 13.17 -4.19 -22.10
C GLY A 392 12.00 -4.82 -21.37
N PHE A 393 11.65 -6.05 -21.74
CA PHE A 393 10.63 -6.83 -21.08
C PHE A 393 11.18 -8.22 -20.75
N MET A 394 11.32 -8.50 -19.46
CA MET A 394 11.69 -9.82 -18.93
C MET A 394 11.11 -9.95 -17.52
N ASP A 395 10.39 -11.04 -17.26
CA ASP A 395 10.02 -11.50 -15.91
C ASP A 395 11.19 -12.32 -15.34
N GLY A 396 11.29 -12.45 -14.01
CA GLY A 396 12.36 -13.20 -13.34
C GLY A 396 12.83 -12.54 -12.05
N ASP A 397 14.01 -12.92 -11.59
CA ASP A 397 14.68 -12.34 -10.43
C ASP A 397 14.96 -10.84 -10.66
N ALA A 398 15.19 -10.07 -9.60
CA ALA A 398 15.40 -8.62 -9.69
C ALA A 398 16.49 -8.19 -10.67
N GLU A 399 17.58 -8.96 -10.75
CA GLU A 399 18.74 -8.71 -11.60
C GLU A 399 18.48 -9.04 -13.08
N GLU A 400 17.56 -9.96 -13.36
CA GLU A 400 17.21 -10.37 -14.74
C GLU A 400 16.01 -9.61 -15.29
N ALA A 401 15.09 -9.22 -14.40
CA ALA A 401 13.85 -8.57 -14.77
C ALA A 401 14.11 -7.22 -15.45
N LEU A 402 13.43 -6.98 -16.56
CA LEU A 402 13.53 -5.73 -17.31
C LEU A 402 12.20 -4.98 -17.30
N PHE A 403 12.29 -3.66 -17.22
CA PHE A 403 11.18 -2.72 -17.40
C PHE A 403 11.46 -1.81 -18.59
N ASN A 404 10.44 -1.17 -19.12
CA ASN A 404 10.61 -0.15 -20.16
C ASN A 404 9.83 1.11 -19.78
N GLU A 405 10.56 2.04 -19.16
CA GLU A 405 10.02 3.30 -18.62
C GLU A 405 8.95 3.03 -17.54
N PRO A 406 9.29 2.34 -16.43
CA PRO A 406 8.34 2.08 -15.37
C PRO A 406 7.79 3.40 -14.84
N ASN A 407 6.47 3.50 -14.79
CA ASN A 407 5.76 4.74 -14.52
C ASN A 407 5.04 4.65 -13.18
N GLY A 408 3.71 4.53 -13.14
CA GLY A 408 2.94 4.42 -11.89
C GLY A 408 3.33 3.25 -11.00
N LEU A 409 3.32 3.50 -9.69
CA LEU A 409 3.57 2.49 -8.65
C LEU A 409 2.45 2.48 -7.61
N ALA A 410 2.10 1.29 -7.14
CA ALA A 410 1.27 1.11 -5.95
C ALA A 410 1.77 -0.08 -5.14
N VAL A 411 1.65 0.01 -3.81
CA VAL A 411 1.92 -1.11 -2.91
C VAL A 411 0.57 -1.63 -2.41
N SER A 412 0.32 -2.93 -2.54
CA SER A 412 -0.84 -3.58 -1.93
C SER A 412 -0.63 -3.80 -0.42
N PRO A 413 -1.70 -4.04 0.36
CA PRO A 413 -1.59 -4.21 1.82
C PRO A 413 -0.64 -5.34 2.28
N ASP A 414 -0.46 -6.38 1.45
CA ASP A 414 0.48 -7.48 1.71
C ASP A 414 1.95 -7.13 1.39
N GLY A 415 2.18 -5.94 0.84
CA GLY A 415 3.50 -5.45 0.50
C GLY A 415 3.98 -5.72 -0.92
N THR A 416 3.15 -6.34 -1.78
CA THR A 416 3.46 -6.51 -3.21
C THR A 416 3.45 -5.16 -3.92
N ILE A 417 4.41 -4.91 -4.81
CA ILE A 417 4.50 -3.66 -5.56
C ILE A 417 4.00 -3.90 -6.98
N TYR A 418 3.08 -3.07 -7.44
CA TYR A 418 2.58 -3.10 -8.81
C TYR A 418 3.15 -1.92 -9.59
N VAL A 419 3.59 -2.21 -10.81
CA VAL A 419 4.28 -1.27 -11.69
C VAL A 419 3.49 -1.16 -12.99
N ALA A 420 3.10 0.04 -13.36
CA ALA A 420 2.66 0.34 -14.72
C ALA A 420 3.91 0.44 -15.61
N ASP A 421 4.19 -0.64 -16.33
CA ASP A 421 5.37 -0.78 -17.18
C ASP A 421 5.03 -0.20 -18.56
N PHE A 422 5.28 1.11 -18.67
CA PHE A 422 4.63 2.02 -19.61
C PHE A 422 4.78 1.59 -21.07
N ASN A 423 6.03 1.43 -21.54
CA ASN A 423 6.30 1.07 -22.93
C ASN A 423 6.20 -0.43 -23.19
N ASN A 424 6.04 -1.25 -22.16
CA ASN A 424 5.72 -2.67 -22.31
C ASN A 424 4.21 -2.94 -22.30
N HIS A 425 3.38 -1.92 -22.01
CA HIS A 425 1.92 -2.00 -22.01
C HIS A 425 1.35 -3.02 -21.02
N LYS A 426 2.00 -3.13 -19.86
CA LYS A 426 1.72 -4.15 -18.86
C LYS A 426 1.59 -3.56 -17.46
N ILE A 427 0.87 -4.26 -16.62
CA ILE A 427 1.00 -4.14 -15.17
C ILE A 427 1.88 -5.30 -14.69
N ARG A 428 3.05 -4.95 -14.14
CA ARG A 428 4.00 -5.90 -13.56
C ARG A 428 3.81 -5.93 -12.04
N LYS A 429 4.14 -7.04 -11.40
CA LYS A 429 4.16 -7.18 -9.94
C LYS A 429 5.56 -7.56 -9.48
N ILE A 430 5.99 -6.97 -8.37
CA ILE A 430 7.23 -7.26 -7.67
C ILE A 430 6.86 -7.81 -6.30
N THR A 431 7.25 -9.05 -6.03
CA THR A 431 7.09 -9.68 -4.72
C THR A 431 8.44 -9.78 -4.03
N GLN A 432 8.44 -9.47 -2.74
CA GLN A 432 9.57 -9.66 -1.83
C GLN A 432 8.93 -10.19 -0.55
N GLU A 433 9.06 -11.49 -0.30
CA GLU A 433 8.31 -12.17 0.75
C GLU A 433 9.16 -12.42 1.99
#